data_AF-A0AAE1GKB3-F1
#
_entry.id   AF-A0AAE1GKB3-F1
#
_cell.length_a   1.000
_cell.length_b   1.000
_cell.length_c   1.000
_cell.angle_alpha   90.00
_cell.angle_beta   90.00
_cell.angle_gamma   90.00
#
_symmetry.space_group_name_H-M   'P 1'
#
loop_
_entity.id
_entity.type
_entity.pdbx_description
1 polymer ?
#
loop_
_entity_poly.entity_id
_entity_poly.type
_entity_poly.pdbx_seq_one_letter_code
_entity_poly.pdbx_strand_id
1 'polypeptide(L)'
;MEILGQLSVEERKSYRSLVEVLERRYGTMSQTEVYRARFWSRVRARGEPLQQLAHDLESMAHKAYPGAAPNMLVILLRVQFIDVLDTVELKVQVKQAQPRNMQEALARALEFESYVRRPERSGKLVKAGEKGQPPAGVSQIAPSPRRCKRTTIDSVRVDGRIDGKKCSLVIDSASEQTFLRPDVLHHRYLPESSEQLCGVSGHCAELKGPLEARIEVTGQEATLPVYVAEMEDQCLLGLDYLLSMECELNFCSMKLKVRGNSVPVTAARHTRSGGEVRALRNITLVQSEQFF
;
A
#
# COMPACT_ATOMS: atom_id res chain seq x y z
N MET A 1 -33.53 17.88 18.71
CA MET A 1 -33.82 18.51 17.40
C MET A 1 -33.09 19.86 17.33
N GLU A 2 -31.75 19.88 17.30
CA GLU A 2 -30.95 21.12 17.43
C GLU A 2 -30.37 21.66 16.11
N ILE A 3 -30.66 21.04 14.97
CA ILE A 3 -29.94 21.30 13.70
C ILE A 3 -30.39 22.59 13.04
N LEU A 4 -31.63 22.99 13.29
CA LEU A 4 -32.15 24.28 12.84
C LEU A 4 -31.49 25.45 13.59
N GLY A 5 -30.87 25.21 14.76
CA GLY A 5 -30.25 26.25 15.58
C GLY A 5 -29.07 26.96 14.91
N GLN A 6 -28.42 26.31 13.94
CA GLN A 6 -27.27 26.84 13.20
C GLN A 6 -27.65 27.67 11.97
N LEU A 7 -28.94 27.70 11.60
CA LEU A 7 -29.47 28.46 10.48
C LEU A 7 -30.20 29.72 10.96
N SER A 8 -30.04 30.83 10.24
CA SER A 8 -30.83 32.05 10.43
C SER A 8 -32.33 31.81 10.14
N VAL A 9 -33.19 32.73 10.55
CA VAL A 9 -34.65 32.61 10.37
C VAL A 9 -35.02 32.56 8.88
N GLU A 10 -34.23 33.22 8.04
CA GLU A 10 -34.37 33.29 6.59
C GLU A 10 -33.92 31.99 5.92
N GLU A 11 -32.78 31.44 6.32
CA GLU A 11 -32.28 30.17 5.78
C GLU A 11 -33.15 28.97 6.17
N ARG A 12 -33.79 29.01 7.34
CA ARG A 12 -34.78 28.00 7.75
C ARG A 12 -36.03 27.97 6.88
N LYS A 13 -36.31 29.02 6.11
CA LYS A 13 -37.43 29.08 5.16
C LYS A 13 -37.03 28.62 3.76
N SER A 14 -35.74 28.39 3.50
CA SER A 14 -35.22 27.90 2.22
C SER A 14 -35.10 26.38 2.24
N TYR A 15 -35.91 25.71 1.41
CA TYR A 15 -35.85 24.25 1.25
C TYR A 15 -34.45 23.76 0.89
N ARG A 16 -33.76 24.46 -0.02
CA ARG A 16 -32.40 24.12 -0.44
C ARG A 16 -31.42 24.15 0.74
N SER A 17 -31.49 25.19 1.57
CA SER A 17 -30.58 25.36 2.72
C SER A 17 -30.84 24.33 3.81
N LEU A 18 -32.11 23.94 4.02
CA LEU A 18 -32.47 22.85 4.92
C LEU A 18 -31.94 21.50 4.43
N VAL A 19 -32.08 21.20 3.14
CA VAL A 19 -31.57 19.97 2.53
C VAL A 19 -30.06 19.91 2.65
N GLU A 20 -29.32 20.98 2.32
CA GLU A 20 -27.85 21.02 2.42
C GLU A 20 -27.36 20.74 3.86
N VAL A 21 -28.00 21.31 4.89
CA VAL A 21 -27.61 21.07 6.30
C VAL A 21 -27.97 19.65 6.76
N LEU A 22 -29.14 19.14 6.35
CA LEU A 22 -29.54 17.78 6.65
C LEU A 22 -28.66 16.77 5.91
N GLU A 23 -28.25 17.03 4.67
CA GLU A 23 -27.30 16.21 3.92
C GLU A 23 -25.90 16.29 4.50
N ARG A 24 -25.45 17.45 4.98
CA ARG A 24 -24.13 17.57 5.62
C ARG A 24 -24.04 16.75 6.91
N ARG A 25 -25.12 16.70 7.70
CA ARG A 25 -25.13 16.03 9.01
C ARG A 25 -25.64 14.58 8.95
N TYR A 26 -26.57 14.29 8.05
CA TYR A 26 -27.23 12.99 7.92
C TYR A 26 -27.17 12.38 6.53
N GLY A 27 -26.58 13.08 5.56
CA GLY A 27 -26.44 12.58 4.20
C GLY A 27 -25.58 11.33 4.15
N THR A 28 -26.00 10.40 3.29
CA THR A 28 -25.33 9.12 3.09
C THR A 28 -23.93 9.29 2.48
N MET A 29 -23.68 10.38 1.74
CA MET A 29 -22.39 10.66 1.09
C MET A 29 -21.24 10.84 2.07
N SER A 30 -21.45 11.54 3.19
CA SER A 30 -20.41 11.67 4.23
C SER A 30 -20.15 10.32 4.91
N GLN A 31 -21.19 9.50 5.10
CA GLN A 31 -21.04 8.16 5.66
C GLN A 31 -20.35 7.19 4.69
N THR A 32 -20.64 7.24 3.38
CA THR A 32 -20.00 6.38 2.38
C THR A 32 -18.50 6.63 2.30
N GLU A 33 -18.05 7.89 2.34
CA GLU A 33 -16.61 8.20 2.35
C GLU A 33 -15.92 7.69 3.62
N VAL A 34 -16.58 7.81 4.79
CA VAL A 34 -16.08 7.22 6.04
C VAL A 34 -15.96 5.70 5.93
N TYR A 35 -16.95 5.03 5.34
CA TYR A 35 -16.88 3.58 5.14
C TYR A 35 -15.83 3.17 4.11
N ARG A 36 -15.57 3.98 3.07
CA ARG A 36 -14.46 3.77 2.13
C ARG A 36 -13.12 3.87 2.83
N ALA A 37 -12.91 4.94 3.61
CA ALA A 37 -11.70 5.11 4.40
C ALA A 37 -11.48 3.96 5.38
N ARG A 38 -12.55 3.52 6.08
CA ARG A 38 -12.50 2.36 6.99
C ARG A 38 -12.21 1.05 6.27
N PHE A 39 -12.81 0.84 5.10
CA PHE A 39 -12.58 -0.35 4.29
C PHE A 39 -11.11 -0.48 3.88
N TRP A 40 -10.53 0.59 3.33
CA TRP A 40 -9.14 0.60 2.85
C TRP A 40 -8.10 0.65 3.98
N SER A 41 -8.43 1.26 5.12
CA SER A 41 -7.55 1.31 6.29
C SER A 41 -7.68 0.08 7.19
N ARG A 42 -8.55 -0.88 6.86
CA ARG A 42 -8.73 -2.08 7.66
C ARG A 42 -7.45 -2.90 7.68
N VAL A 43 -7.04 -3.34 8.86
CA VAL A 43 -5.95 -4.32 9.05
C VAL A 43 -6.46 -5.39 10.00
N ARG A 44 -6.15 -6.67 9.75
CA ARG A 44 -6.52 -7.77 10.66
C ARG A 44 -5.89 -7.56 12.03
N ALA A 45 -6.69 -7.58 13.09
CA ALA A 45 -6.18 -7.51 14.45
C ALA A 45 -5.52 -8.83 14.87
N ARG A 46 -4.58 -8.76 15.81
CA ARG A 46 -3.88 -9.96 16.30
C ARG A 46 -4.88 -10.93 16.93
N GLY A 47 -4.94 -12.15 16.39
CA GLY A 47 -5.86 -13.19 16.89
C GLY A 47 -7.31 -13.05 16.42
N GLU A 48 -7.60 -12.07 15.57
CA GLU A 48 -8.92 -11.93 14.94
C GLU A 48 -9.20 -13.11 13.99
N PRO A 49 -10.36 -13.79 14.07
CA PRO A 49 -10.67 -14.91 13.18
C PRO A 49 -10.90 -14.42 11.74
N LEU A 50 -10.35 -15.15 10.76
CA LEU A 50 -10.44 -14.79 9.33
C LEU A 50 -11.88 -14.64 8.81
N GLN A 51 -12.81 -15.39 9.39
CA GLN A 51 -14.23 -15.33 9.02
C GLN A 51 -14.88 -14.02 9.48
N GLN A 52 -14.52 -13.53 10.67
CA GLN A 52 -15.00 -12.22 11.15
C GLN A 52 -14.45 -11.10 10.30
N LEU A 53 -13.16 -11.16 9.95
CA LEU A 53 -12.51 -10.21 9.06
C LEU A 53 -13.22 -10.13 7.69
N ALA A 54 -13.53 -11.27 7.09
CA ALA A 54 -14.25 -11.34 5.82
C ALA A 54 -15.65 -10.72 5.92
N HIS A 55 -16.39 -11.03 6.99
CA HIS A 55 -17.72 -10.48 7.22
C HIS A 55 -17.70 -8.96 7.43
N ASP A 56 -16.74 -8.46 8.20
CA ASP A 56 -16.55 -7.03 8.44
C ASP A 56 -16.24 -6.29 7.13
N LEU A 57 -15.37 -6.86 6.30
CA LEU A 57 -15.04 -6.30 4.98
C LEU A 57 -16.24 -6.27 4.05
N GLU A 58 -17.04 -7.33 4.00
CA GLU A 58 -18.30 -7.34 3.25
C GLU A 58 -19.25 -6.23 3.74
N SER A 59 -19.47 -6.14 5.05
CA SER A 59 -20.34 -5.10 5.62
C SER A 59 -19.86 -3.69 5.29
N MET A 60 -18.54 -3.44 5.40
CA MET A 60 -17.95 -2.15 5.07
C MET A 60 -18.03 -1.84 3.59
N ALA A 61 -17.77 -2.80 2.70
CA ALA A 61 -17.82 -2.59 1.25
C ALA A 61 -19.22 -2.20 0.77
N HIS A 62 -20.27 -2.87 1.27
CA HIS A 62 -21.66 -2.53 0.90
C HIS A 62 -22.08 -1.14 1.38
N LYS A 63 -21.55 -0.69 2.53
CA LYS A 63 -21.79 0.66 3.05
C LYS A 63 -20.94 1.72 2.36
N ALA A 64 -19.74 1.37 1.92
CA ALA A 64 -18.80 2.23 1.20
C ALA A 64 -19.22 2.46 -0.27
N TYR A 65 -19.89 1.47 -0.86
CA TYR A 65 -20.25 1.45 -2.28
C TYR A 65 -21.68 0.95 -2.52
N PRO A 66 -22.72 1.64 -2.02
CA PRO A 66 -24.11 1.18 -2.10
C PRO A 66 -24.68 1.05 -3.53
N GLY A 67 -24.04 1.71 -4.52
CA GLY A 67 -24.41 1.63 -5.94
C GLY A 67 -23.41 0.88 -6.82
N ALA A 68 -22.39 0.23 -6.25
CA ALA A 68 -21.41 -0.49 -7.05
C ALA A 68 -22.01 -1.75 -7.69
N ALA A 69 -21.62 -2.02 -8.93
CA ALA A 69 -21.96 -3.28 -9.59
C ALA A 69 -21.39 -4.47 -8.79
N PRO A 70 -22.10 -5.61 -8.69
CA PRO A 70 -21.64 -6.77 -7.94
C PRO A 70 -20.23 -7.25 -8.32
N ASN A 71 -19.89 -7.22 -9.61
CA ASN A 71 -18.57 -7.60 -10.11
C ASN A 71 -17.45 -6.70 -9.57
N MET A 72 -17.72 -5.40 -9.39
CA MET A 72 -16.77 -4.48 -8.78
C MET A 72 -16.55 -4.84 -7.30
N LEU A 73 -17.61 -5.12 -6.54
CA LEU A 73 -17.50 -5.54 -5.15
C LEU A 73 -16.68 -6.83 -4.99
N VAL A 74 -16.84 -7.81 -5.89
CA VAL A 74 -16.02 -9.04 -5.91
C VAL A 74 -14.53 -8.71 -6.05
N ILE A 75 -14.17 -7.79 -6.94
CA ILE A 75 -12.78 -7.37 -7.15
C ILE A 75 -12.25 -6.66 -5.90
N LEU A 76 -12.98 -5.68 -5.38
CA LEU A 76 -12.60 -4.89 -4.22
C LEU A 76 -12.42 -5.75 -2.98
N LEU A 77 -13.40 -6.60 -2.66
CA LEU A 77 -13.36 -7.50 -1.51
C LEU A 77 -12.21 -8.50 -1.59
N ARG A 78 -11.97 -9.08 -2.77
CA ARG A 78 -10.83 -9.99 -2.96
C ARG A 78 -9.50 -9.27 -2.72
N VAL A 79 -9.30 -8.12 -3.36
CA VAL A 79 -8.03 -7.37 -3.27
C VAL A 79 -7.80 -6.96 -1.82
N GLN A 80 -8.81 -6.39 -1.18
CA GLN A 80 -8.70 -5.91 0.18
C GLN A 80 -8.51 -7.05 1.17
N PHE A 81 -9.29 -8.15 1.08
CA PHE A 81 -9.12 -9.30 1.97
C PHE A 81 -7.68 -9.84 1.96
N ILE A 82 -7.05 -9.93 0.78
CA ILE A 82 -5.66 -10.37 0.67
C ILE A 82 -4.70 -9.35 1.31
N ASP A 83 -4.96 -8.05 1.13
CA ASP A 83 -4.08 -7.01 1.66
C ASP A 83 -4.15 -6.88 3.18
N VAL A 84 -5.32 -7.12 3.79
CA VAL A 84 -5.50 -6.97 5.25
C VAL A 84 -4.96 -8.13 6.10
N LEU A 85 -4.55 -9.26 5.49
CA LEU A 85 -4.04 -10.43 6.22
C LEU A 85 -2.83 -10.05 7.09
N ASP A 86 -2.67 -10.71 8.23
CA ASP A 86 -1.70 -10.35 9.27
C ASP A 86 -0.26 -10.79 8.95
N THR A 87 -0.08 -11.94 8.29
CA THR A 87 1.24 -12.48 7.98
C THR A 87 1.53 -12.46 6.48
N VAL A 88 2.77 -12.10 6.13
CA VAL A 88 3.22 -12.07 4.73
C VAL A 88 3.22 -13.49 4.13
N GLU A 89 3.49 -14.52 4.94
CA GLU A 89 3.37 -15.93 4.57
C GLU A 89 1.95 -16.27 4.10
N LEU A 90 0.94 -15.90 4.89
CA LEU A 90 -0.47 -16.11 4.56
C LEU A 90 -0.86 -15.33 3.30
N LYS A 91 -0.43 -14.06 3.15
CA LYS A 91 -0.65 -13.28 1.93
C LYS A 91 -0.08 -13.96 0.69
N VAL A 92 1.16 -14.42 0.75
CA VAL A 92 1.82 -15.07 -0.40
C VAL A 92 1.09 -16.37 -0.78
N GLN A 93 0.72 -17.18 0.20
CA GLN A 93 0.03 -18.46 -0.02
C GLN A 93 -1.36 -18.28 -0.63
N VAL A 94 -2.10 -17.27 -0.17
CA VAL A 94 -3.40 -16.92 -0.74
C VAL A 94 -3.23 -16.35 -2.14
N LYS A 95 -2.25 -15.47 -2.38
CA LYS A 95 -1.97 -14.92 -3.73
C LYS A 95 -1.57 -15.99 -4.75
N GLN A 96 -0.77 -16.97 -4.34
CA GLN A 96 -0.33 -18.08 -5.22
C GLN A 96 -1.49 -18.96 -5.68
N ALA A 97 -2.56 -19.07 -4.89
CA ALA A 97 -3.76 -19.80 -5.28
C ALA A 97 -4.61 -19.05 -6.33
N GLN A 98 -4.27 -17.79 -6.64
CA GLN A 98 -4.98 -16.93 -7.61
C GLN A 98 -6.51 -16.95 -7.43
N PRO A 99 -7.02 -16.62 -6.23
CA PRO A 99 -8.45 -16.69 -5.96
C PRO A 99 -9.24 -15.73 -6.86
N ARG A 100 -10.43 -16.15 -7.30
CA ARG A 100 -11.32 -15.36 -8.16
C ARG A 100 -12.20 -14.40 -7.36
N ASN A 101 -12.44 -14.71 -6.10
CA ASN A 101 -13.29 -13.94 -5.18
C ASN A 101 -12.75 -14.00 -3.74
N MET A 102 -13.39 -13.30 -2.82
CA MET A 102 -12.98 -13.27 -1.41
C MET A 102 -13.18 -14.62 -0.72
N GLN A 103 -14.22 -15.37 -1.07
CA GLN A 103 -14.55 -16.65 -0.44
C GLN A 103 -13.50 -17.73 -0.75
N GLU A 104 -12.99 -17.77 -1.99
CA GLU A 104 -11.84 -18.61 -2.37
C GLU A 104 -10.56 -18.20 -1.61
N ALA A 105 -10.35 -16.90 -1.45
CA ALA A 105 -9.22 -16.37 -0.68
C ALA A 105 -9.32 -16.77 0.81
N LEU A 106 -10.51 -16.67 1.39
CA LEU A 106 -10.80 -17.08 2.76
C LEU A 106 -10.60 -18.58 2.96
N ALA A 107 -11.11 -19.42 2.05
CA ALA A 107 -10.93 -20.87 2.12
C ALA A 107 -9.44 -21.25 2.12
N ARG A 108 -8.65 -20.63 1.24
CA ARG A 108 -7.21 -20.84 1.17
C ARG A 108 -6.49 -20.37 2.44
N ALA A 109 -6.92 -19.24 2.99
CA ALA A 109 -6.35 -18.70 4.22
C ALA A 109 -6.62 -19.61 5.43
N LEU A 110 -7.86 -20.11 5.56
CA LEU A 110 -8.25 -21.06 6.61
C LEU A 110 -7.47 -22.38 6.49
N GLU A 111 -7.31 -22.89 5.27
CA GLU A 111 -6.51 -24.08 5.02
C GLU A 111 -5.07 -23.89 5.51
N PHE A 112 -4.47 -22.73 5.21
CA PHE A 112 -3.12 -22.40 5.68
C PHE A 112 -3.01 -22.28 7.20
N GLU A 113 -3.95 -21.60 7.86
CA GLU A 113 -3.99 -21.52 9.32
C GLU A 113 -4.06 -22.90 9.97
N SER A 114 -4.78 -23.85 9.35
CA SER A 114 -4.87 -25.22 9.83
C SER A 114 -3.53 -25.97 9.81
N TYR A 115 -2.67 -25.70 8.81
CA TYR A 115 -1.33 -26.30 8.71
C TYR A 115 -0.37 -25.72 9.75
N VAL A 116 -0.41 -24.41 9.98
CA VAL A 116 0.48 -23.71 10.94
C VAL A 116 0.08 -24.00 12.39
N ARG A 117 -1.19 -24.27 12.66
CA ARG A 117 -1.70 -24.57 14.01
C ARG A 117 -1.38 -25.99 14.50
N ARG A 118 -0.76 -26.86 13.68
CA ARG A 118 -0.20 -28.12 14.17
C ARG A 118 1.08 -27.81 14.95
N PRO A 119 1.10 -27.94 16.29
CA PRO A 119 2.34 -27.71 17.03
C PRO A 119 3.31 -28.84 16.67
N GLU A 120 4.57 -28.49 16.43
CA GLU A 120 5.68 -29.39 16.75
C GLU A 120 5.42 -29.89 18.18
N ARG A 121 5.03 -31.17 18.30
CA ARG A 121 4.83 -31.80 19.61
C ARG A 121 6.15 -31.70 20.35
N SER A 122 6.19 -30.77 21.29
CA SER A 122 7.28 -30.53 22.21
C SER A 122 7.59 -31.86 22.90
N GLY A 123 8.70 -32.48 22.52
CA GLY A 123 9.18 -33.71 23.12
C GLY A 123 9.51 -33.45 24.58
N LYS A 124 8.57 -33.78 25.48
CA LYS A 124 8.89 -34.01 26.88
C LYS A 124 9.80 -35.23 26.93
N LEU A 125 11.06 -35.01 27.31
CA LEU A 125 11.99 -36.05 27.68
C LEU A 125 11.45 -36.75 28.93
N VAL A 126 10.92 -37.96 28.77
CA VAL A 126 10.74 -38.93 29.86
C VAL A 126 11.46 -40.20 29.44
N LYS A 127 12.49 -40.58 30.19
CA LYS A 127 13.28 -41.80 29.97
C LYS A 127 12.50 -43.03 30.44
N ALA A 128 12.38 -44.02 29.55
CA ALA A 128 12.35 -45.49 29.75
C ALA A 128 11.92 -46.04 28.37
N GLY A 129 12.60 -46.94 27.67
CA GLY A 129 13.18 -48.22 28.04
C GLY A 129 12.74 -49.21 26.95
N GLU A 130 13.71 -49.93 26.36
CA GLU A 130 13.56 -51.18 25.58
C GLU A 130 13.10 -51.18 24.10
N LYS A 131 14.11 -51.52 23.26
CA LYS A 131 14.20 -52.50 22.15
C LYS A 131 13.04 -52.66 21.15
N GLY A 132 13.37 -52.36 19.88
CA GLY A 132 12.75 -52.96 18.68
C GLY A 132 13.21 -52.30 17.37
N GLN A 133 13.97 -53.03 16.53
CA GLN A 133 14.14 -52.75 15.08
C GLN A 133 12.95 -53.33 14.31
N PRO A 134 12.49 -52.82 13.13
CA PRO A 134 13.26 -52.67 11.87
C PRO A 134 12.71 -51.51 10.96
N PRO A 135 12.75 -51.55 9.60
CA PRO A 135 13.84 -51.73 8.64
C PRO A 135 14.16 -50.45 7.82
N ALA A 136 15.17 -50.56 6.97
CA ALA A 136 15.76 -49.51 6.14
C ALA A 136 14.85 -48.96 5.02
N GLY A 137 15.05 -47.67 4.72
CA GLY A 137 14.92 -47.15 3.36
C GLY A 137 13.95 -46.00 3.14
N VAL A 138 14.23 -44.79 3.65
CA VAL A 138 13.98 -43.54 2.91
C VAL A 138 15.03 -42.52 3.37
N SER A 139 15.84 -42.02 2.45
CA SER A 139 16.82 -40.94 2.70
C SER A 139 16.09 -39.67 3.15
N GLN A 140 16.04 -39.43 4.45
CA GLN A 140 15.60 -38.16 5.00
C GLN A 140 16.74 -37.15 4.85
N ILE A 141 16.75 -36.44 3.72
CA ILE A 141 17.40 -35.13 3.68
C ILE A 141 16.49 -34.20 4.49
N ALA A 142 16.79 -34.04 5.78
CA ALA A 142 16.20 -32.96 6.57
C ALA A 142 16.42 -31.64 5.80
N PRO A 143 15.36 -30.87 5.47
CA PRO A 143 15.60 -29.52 5.00
C PRO A 143 16.19 -28.80 6.22
N SER A 144 17.50 -28.57 6.20
CA SER A 144 18.11 -27.51 7.00
C SER A 144 17.16 -26.31 6.92
N PRO A 145 16.92 -25.55 8.01
CA PRO A 145 16.17 -24.31 7.92
C PRO A 145 16.97 -23.42 6.96
N ARG A 146 16.62 -23.46 5.67
CA ARG A 146 17.10 -22.50 4.71
C ARG A 146 16.47 -21.25 5.24
N ARG A 147 17.28 -20.46 5.92
CA ARG A 147 17.04 -19.06 6.20
C ARG A 147 16.72 -18.45 4.85
N CYS A 148 15.43 -18.51 4.50
CA CYS A 148 14.91 -17.97 3.28
C CYS A 148 15.02 -16.49 3.53
N LYS A 149 16.15 -15.91 3.10
CA LYS A 149 16.27 -14.47 2.97
C LYS A 149 15.08 -14.11 2.08
N ARG A 150 14.03 -13.55 2.69
CA ARG A 150 12.89 -12.99 1.98
C ARG A 150 13.49 -12.09 0.91
N THR A 151 13.39 -12.51 -0.33
CA THR A 151 13.71 -11.65 -1.46
C THR A 151 12.39 -11.11 -1.96
N THR A 152 11.77 -10.24 -1.16
CA THR A 152 10.69 -9.40 -1.66
C THR A 152 11.30 -8.41 -2.64
N ILE A 153 10.64 -8.23 -3.78
CA ILE A 153 10.92 -7.08 -4.63
C ILE A 153 10.31 -5.90 -3.89
N ASP A 154 11.15 -5.01 -3.40
CA ASP A 154 10.73 -3.92 -2.52
C ASP A 154 10.35 -2.67 -3.36
N SER A 155 10.98 -2.52 -4.52
CA SER A 155 10.71 -1.41 -5.44
C SER A 155 10.99 -1.82 -6.89
N VAL A 156 10.20 -1.30 -7.83
CA VAL A 156 10.53 -1.33 -9.26
C VAL A 156 11.23 -0.03 -9.62
N ARG A 157 12.40 -0.14 -10.24
CA ARG A 157 13.27 1.00 -10.55
C ARG A 157 13.56 1.11 -12.03
N VAL A 158 13.76 2.33 -12.50
CA VAL A 158 14.23 2.65 -13.84
C VAL A 158 15.41 3.60 -13.76
N ASP A 159 16.40 3.41 -14.62
CA ASP A 159 17.49 4.37 -14.78
C ASP A 159 16.97 5.61 -15.51
N GLY A 160 17.29 6.80 -14.98
CA GLY A 160 16.94 8.07 -15.60
C GLY A 160 17.91 9.17 -15.24
N ARG A 161 17.53 10.41 -15.55
CA ARG A 161 18.28 11.60 -15.16
C ARG A 161 17.36 12.63 -14.53
N ILE A 162 17.88 13.32 -13.53
CA ILE A 162 17.25 14.49 -12.92
C ILE A 162 18.23 15.64 -13.07
N ASP A 163 17.80 16.70 -13.77
CA ASP A 163 18.65 17.84 -14.14
C ASP A 163 19.98 17.40 -14.78
N GLY A 164 19.94 16.35 -15.60
CA GLY A 164 21.10 15.76 -16.28
C GLY A 164 21.93 14.77 -15.44
N LYS A 165 21.75 14.73 -14.11
CA LYS A 165 22.43 13.81 -13.19
C LYS A 165 21.80 12.42 -13.28
N LYS A 166 22.62 11.38 -13.53
CA LYS A 166 22.13 9.98 -13.59
C LYS A 166 21.63 9.53 -12.22
N CYS A 167 20.40 9.02 -12.18
CA CYS A 167 19.71 8.59 -10.95
C CYS A 167 18.96 7.28 -11.16
N SER A 168 18.75 6.55 -10.06
CA SER A 168 17.83 5.41 -9.99
C SER A 168 16.47 5.90 -9.51
N LEU A 169 15.45 5.80 -10.36
CA LEU A 169 14.10 6.31 -10.09
C LEU A 169 13.17 5.16 -9.70
N VAL A 170 12.51 5.25 -8.56
CA VAL A 170 11.49 4.27 -8.14
C VAL A 170 10.16 4.62 -8.79
N ILE A 171 9.49 3.62 -9.35
CA ILE A 171 8.14 3.77 -9.90
C ILE A 171 7.15 3.52 -8.76
N ASP A 172 6.44 4.56 -8.33
CA ASP A 172 5.50 4.47 -7.21
C ASP A 172 4.11 4.98 -7.59
N SER A 173 3.27 4.08 -8.11
CA SER A 173 1.87 4.38 -8.42
C SER A 173 0.99 4.63 -7.19
N ALA A 174 1.53 4.47 -5.97
CA ALA A 174 0.83 4.78 -4.73
C ALA A 174 1.12 6.20 -4.22
N SER A 175 1.92 6.97 -4.96
CA SER A 175 2.18 8.38 -4.69
C SER A 175 1.52 9.25 -5.75
N GLU A 176 0.79 10.30 -5.35
CA GLU A 176 0.22 11.26 -6.30
C GLU A 176 1.29 12.19 -6.88
N GLN A 177 2.33 12.48 -6.10
CA GLN A 177 3.38 13.43 -6.45
C GLN A 177 4.75 12.78 -6.56
N THR A 178 5.62 13.42 -7.34
CA THR A 178 7.01 13.03 -7.52
C THR A 178 7.90 13.70 -6.48
N PHE A 179 8.72 12.88 -5.81
CA PHE A 179 9.62 13.32 -4.75
C PHE A 179 11.07 13.05 -5.10
N LEU A 180 11.94 13.96 -4.66
CA LEU A 180 13.38 13.88 -4.84
C LEU A 180 14.11 13.89 -3.50
N ARG A 181 15.26 13.23 -3.48
CA ARG A 181 16.23 13.38 -2.39
C ARG A 181 17.06 14.65 -2.60
N PRO A 182 17.42 15.41 -1.54
CA PRO A 182 18.15 16.68 -1.68
C PRO A 182 19.46 16.59 -2.47
N ASP A 183 20.19 15.47 -2.35
CA ASP A 183 21.50 15.28 -2.99
C ASP A 183 21.43 15.11 -4.51
N VAL A 184 20.24 14.89 -5.06
CA VAL A 184 20.02 14.72 -6.50
C VAL A 184 20.00 16.07 -7.23
N LEU A 185 19.59 17.13 -6.54
CA LEU A 185 19.46 18.46 -7.10
C LEU A 185 20.76 19.25 -6.98
N HIS A 186 20.99 20.17 -7.92
CA HIS A 186 22.09 21.14 -7.87
C HIS A 186 21.71 22.44 -7.13
N HIS A 187 20.50 22.52 -6.58
CA HIS A 187 19.95 23.72 -5.98
C HIS A 187 20.58 24.02 -4.61
N ARG A 188 21.09 25.23 -4.38
CA ARG A 188 21.70 25.63 -3.09
C ARG A 188 20.67 25.97 -2.01
N TYR A 189 19.46 26.38 -2.42
CA TYR A 189 18.39 26.80 -1.52
C TYR A 189 17.10 26.11 -1.95
N LEU A 190 16.47 25.37 -1.04
CA LEU A 190 15.19 24.71 -1.30
C LEU A 190 14.09 25.54 -0.62
N PRO A 191 12.98 25.86 -1.31
CA PRO A 191 11.85 26.56 -0.70
C PRO A 191 11.32 25.78 0.51
N GLU A 192 10.98 26.46 1.60
CA GLU A 192 10.26 25.82 2.71
C GLU A 192 8.85 25.43 2.24
N SER A 193 8.40 24.23 2.64
CA SER A 193 7.03 23.78 2.42
C SER A 193 6.27 23.77 3.74
N SER A 194 4.99 24.14 3.69
CA SER A 194 4.04 23.92 4.79
C SER A 194 3.49 22.49 4.83
N GLU A 195 3.91 21.63 3.92
CA GLU A 195 3.46 20.24 3.82
C GLU A 195 4.44 19.28 4.49
N GLN A 196 3.93 18.17 5.03
CA GLN A 196 4.76 17.11 5.59
C GLN A 196 4.50 15.77 4.90
N LEU A 197 5.56 15.00 4.74
CA LEU A 197 5.52 13.65 4.20
C LEU A 197 5.34 12.66 5.35
N CYS A 198 4.11 12.21 5.58
CA CYS A 198 3.84 11.26 6.66
C CYS A 198 3.77 9.82 6.14
N GLY A 199 4.58 8.96 6.74
CA GLY A 199 4.55 7.54 6.49
C GLY A 199 3.46 6.80 7.26
N VAL A 200 3.11 5.59 6.83
CA VAL A 200 2.18 4.68 7.52
C VAL A 200 2.59 4.30 8.95
N SER A 201 3.85 4.56 9.34
CA SER A 201 4.34 4.40 10.71
C SER A 201 4.09 5.63 11.60
N GLY A 202 3.49 6.69 11.06
CA GLY A 202 3.31 7.98 11.74
C GLY A 202 4.58 8.83 11.83
N HIS A 203 5.69 8.40 11.23
CA HIS A 203 6.87 9.25 11.09
C HIS A 203 6.62 10.24 9.95
N CYS A 204 6.74 11.53 10.25
CA CYS A 204 6.63 12.60 9.26
C CYS A 204 8.02 13.18 8.96
N ALA A 205 8.33 13.33 7.68
CA ALA A 205 9.50 14.05 7.20
C ALA A 205 9.09 15.44 6.69
N GLU A 206 9.94 16.43 6.95
CA GLU A 206 9.78 17.77 6.41
C GLU A 206 9.95 17.74 4.89
N LEU A 207 9.04 18.42 4.18
CA LEU A 207 9.15 18.62 2.74
C LEU A 207 9.72 20.00 2.43
N LYS A 208 10.39 20.09 1.29
CA LYS A 208 10.84 21.35 0.69
C LYS A 208 10.38 21.42 -0.76
N GLY A 209 10.15 22.62 -1.27
CA GLY A 209 9.56 22.86 -2.59
C GLY A 209 8.12 23.38 -2.53
N PRO A 210 7.38 23.36 -3.66
CA PRO A 210 7.75 22.72 -4.92
C PRO A 210 8.88 23.46 -5.65
N LEU A 211 9.66 22.73 -6.44
CA LEU A 211 10.63 23.28 -7.39
C LEU A 211 10.49 22.58 -8.74
N GLU A 212 10.74 23.29 -9.83
CA GLU A 212 10.74 22.69 -11.16
C GLU A 212 11.99 21.80 -11.33
N ALA A 213 11.79 20.52 -11.60
CA ALA A 213 12.88 19.59 -11.92
C ALA A 213 12.66 18.95 -13.29
N ARG A 214 13.76 18.75 -14.03
CA ARG A 214 13.72 18.08 -15.33
C ARG A 214 14.05 16.61 -15.17
N ILE A 215 13.06 15.75 -15.43
CA ILE A 215 13.16 14.29 -15.30
C ILE A 215 13.19 13.66 -16.69
N GLU A 216 14.23 12.89 -16.96
CA GLU A 216 14.43 12.16 -18.20
C GLU A 216 14.41 10.65 -17.96
N VAL A 217 13.55 9.94 -18.68
CA VAL A 217 13.56 8.47 -18.76
C VAL A 217 13.53 8.08 -20.22
N THR A 218 14.41 7.16 -20.64
CA THR A 218 14.48 6.68 -22.04
C THR A 218 14.57 7.80 -23.10
N GLY A 219 15.25 8.92 -22.79
CA GLY A 219 15.36 10.06 -23.70
C GLY A 219 14.09 10.90 -23.82
N GLN A 220 13.06 10.61 -23.03
CA GLN A 220 11.84 11.41 -22.92
C GLN A 220 11.92 12.27 -21.67
N GLU A 221 11.82 13.59 -21.85
CA GLU A 221 11.92 14.58 -20.78
C GLU A 221 10.54 15.11 -20.36
N ALA A 222 10.38 15.31 -19.05
CA ALA A 222 9.29 16.04 -18.43
C ALA A 222 9.86 17.09 -17.47
N THR A 223 9.27 18.27 -17.45
CA THR A 223 9.52 19.28 -16.41
C THR A 223 8.24 19.41 -15.59
N LEU A 224 8.35 19.19 -14.29
CA LEU A 224 7.22 19.26 -13.37
C LEU A 224 7.66 19.80 -12.00
N PRO A 225 6.73 20.39 -11.22
CA PRO A 225 6.98 20.72 -9.84
C PRO A 225 7.18 19.45 -9.02
N VAL A 226 8.29 19.38 -8.29
CA VAL A 226 8.63 18.26 -7.41
C VAL A 226 8.89 18.75 -5.99
N TYR A 227 8.65 17.86 -5.03
CA TYR A 227 9.01 18.09 -3.64
C TYR A 227 10.27 17.33 -3.26
N VAL A 228 10.96 17.86 -2.25
CA VAL A 228 12.21 17.32 -1.75
C VAL A 228 12.03 16.86 -0.31
N ALA A 229 12.43 15.62 -0.02
CA ALA A 229 12.40 15.05 1.32
C ALA A 229 13.63 14.18 1.58
N GLU A 230 14.03 14.07 2.85
CA GLU A 230 15.05 13.11 3.29
C GLU A 230 14.49 11.68 3.22
N MET A 231 15.01 10.89 2.27
CA MET A 231 14.53 9.53 1.98
C MET A 231 15.65 8.62 1.47
N GLU A 232 15.43 7.31 1.53
CA GLU A 232 16.44 6.32 1.11
C GLU A 232 16.66 6.30 -0.42
N ASP A 233 15.58 6.40 -1.19
CA ASP A 233 15.61 6.39 -2.65
C ASP A 233 15.96 7.78 -3.22
N GLN A 234 16.65 7.83 -4.36
CA GLN A 234 17.03 9.10 -5.00
C GLN A 234 15.82 9.88 -5.54
N CYS A 235 14.81 9.16 -6.02
CA CYS A 235 13.60 9.72 -6.59
C CYS A 235 12.45 8.71 -6.53
N LEU A 236 11.26 9.18 -6.18
CA LEU A 236 10.00 8.48 -6.30
C LEU A 236 9.17 9.14 -7.40
N LEU A 237 8.88 8.41 -8.47
CA LEU A 237 8.01 8.86 -9.56
C LEU A 237 6.56 8.56 -9.19
N GLY A 238 5.80 9.64 -8.93
CA GLY A 238 4.38 9.58 -8.62
C GLY A 238 3.49 9.61 -9.85
N LEU A 239 2.17 9.61 -9.62
CA LEU A 239 1.17 9.64 -10.68
C LEU A 239 1.27 10.90 -11.56
N ASP A 240 1.67 12.04 -11.01
CA ASP A 240 1.96 13.27 -11.78
C ASP A 240 2.93 13.05 -12.96
N TYR A 241 4.07 12.40 -12.72
CA TYR A 241 5.01 12.03 -13.77
C TYR A 241 4.48 10.88 -14.64
N LEU A 242 3.96 9.82 -14.00
CA LEU A 242 3.54 8.62 -14.72
C LEU A 242 2.40 8.90 -15.72
N LEU A 243 1.45 9.76 -15.35
CA LEU A 243 0.35 10.16 -16.22
C LEU A 243 0.80 11.16 -17.29
N SER A 244 1.60 12.17 -16.95
CA SER A 244 2.08 13.19 -17.92
C SER A 244 2.98 12.62 -19.02
N MET A 245 3.63 11.50 -18.74
CA MET A 245 4.52 10.80 -19.67
C MET A 245 3.90 9.54 -20.29
N GLU A 246 2.61 9.30 -20.09
CA GLU A 246 1.86 8.16 -20.64
C GLU A 246 2.58 6.82 -20.37
N CYS A 247 2.93 6.60 -19.10
CA CYS A 247 3.72 5.45 -18.69
C CYS A 247 2.87 4.14 -18.67
N GLU A 248 3.41 3.06 -19.25
CA GLU A 248 2.86 1.71 -19.10
C GLU A 248 3.91 0.77 -18.49
N LEU A 249 3.65 0.25 -17.29
CA LEU A 249 4.52 -0.73 -16.64
C LEU A 249 4.06 -2.16 -16.93
N ASN A 250 4.91 -2.96 -17.58
CA ASN A 250 4.66 -4.36 -17.87
C ASN A 250 5.55 -5.25 -17.01
N PHE A 251 4.95 -5.92 -16.02
CA PHE A 251 5.66 -6.83 -15.12
C PHE A 251 6.05 -8.17 -15.76
N CYS A 252 5.35 -8.62 -16.80
CA CYS A 252 5.70 -9.86 -17.50
C CYS A 252 7.01 -9.70 -18.29
N SER A 253 7.19 -8.55 -18.95
CA SER A 253 8.39 -8.25 -19.72
C SER A 253 9.44 -7.47 -18.94
N MET A 254 9.13 -7.05 -17.71
CA MET A 254 9.96 -6.18 -16.87
C MET A 254 10.41 -4.93 -17.64
N LYS A 255 9.45 -4.25 -18.28
CA LYS A 255 9.69 -3.02 -19.05
C LYS A 255 8.72 -1.92 -18.65
N LEU A 256 9.23 -0.71 -18.60
CA LEU A 256 8.43 0.51 -18.58
C LEU A 256 8.39 1.06 -20.00
N LYS A 257 7.21 1.39 -20.50
CA LYS A 257 7.03 2.19 -21.71
C LYS A 257 6.75 3.62 -21.30
N VAL A 258 7.44 4.58 -21.92
CA VAL A 258 7.25 6.03 -21.72
C VAL A 258 7.03 6.64 -23.09
N ARG A 259 5.83 7.20 -23.35
CA ARG A 259 5.42 7.73 -24.67
C ARG A 259 5.80 6.81 -25.85
N GLY A 260 5.53 5.51 -25.72
CA GLY A 260 5.85 4.52 -26.76
C GLY A 260 7.25 3.88 -26.65
N ASN A 261 8.22 4.52 -25.99
CA ASN A 261 9.59 4.01 -25.88
C ASN A 261 9.76 3.08 -24.69
N SER A 262 10.26 1.86 -24.92
CA SER A 262 10.38 0.84 -23.87
C SER A 262 11.80 0.77 -23.30
N VAL A 263 11.90 0.79 -21.97
CA VAL A 263 13.14 0.65 -21.19
C VAL A 263 13.01 -0.49 -20.19
N PRO A 264 14.05 -1.32 -19.96
CA PRO A 264 14.02 -2.34 -18.91
C PRO A 264 13.91 -1.70 -17.53
N VAL A 265 13.16 -2.34 -16.65
CA VAL A 265 13.09 -1.97 -15.22
C VAL A 265 13.74 -3.03 -14.35
N THR A 266 14.33 -2.59 -13.25
CA THR A 266 14.99 -3.45 -12.28
C THR A 266 14.11 -3.62 -11.05
N ALA A 267 13.87 -4.87 -10.67
CA ALA A 267 13.29 -5.21 -9.38
C ALA A 267 14.40 -5.22 -8.32
N ALA A 268 14.42 -4.22 -7.44
CA ALA A 268 15.38 -4.17 -6.34
C ALA A 268 14.87 -4.92 -5.11
N ARG A 269 15.80 -5.56 -4.39
CA ARG A 269 15.59 -6.32 -3.15
C ARG A 269 16.42 -5.67 -2.05
N HIS A 270 15.84 -5.35 -0.90
CA HIS A 270 16.58 -4.69 0.17
C HIS A 270 17.17 -5.65 1.20
N THR A 271 18.41 -5.37 1.59
CA THR A 271 19.03 -5.85 2.82
C THR A 271 18.72 -4.85 3.94
N ARG A 272 18.19 -5.33 5.07
CA ARG A 272 17.83 -4.50 6.23
C ARG A 272 19.01 -3.63 6.72
N SER A 273 18.88 -2.31 6.64
CA SER A 273 19.60 -1.37 7.51
C SER A 273 18.84 -0.05 7.64
N GLY A 274 18.65 0.42 8.88
CA GLY A 274 18.41 1.83 9.19
C GLY A 274 16.97 2.33 9.12
N GLY A 275 16.62 3.27 10.00
CA GLY A 275 15.28 3.81 10.20
C GLY A 275 15.07 5.13 9.44
N GLU A 276 15.21 5.08 8.11
CA GLU A 276 14.91 6.21 7.23
C GLU A 276 13.57 6.00 6.52
N VAL A 277 12.92 7.12 6.15
CA VAL A 277 11.61 7.14 5.49
C VAL A 277 11.73 6.44 4.15
N ARG A 278 11.00 5.32 4.03
CA ARG A 278 10.99 4.44 2.86
C ARG A 278 10.01 4.96 1.82
N ALA A 279 10.14 4.50 0.58
CA ALA A 279 9.00 4.40 -0.32
C ALA A 279 7.90 3.58 0.37
N LEU A 280 6.92 4.28 0.92
CA LEU A 280 5.82 3.67 1.64
C LEU A 280 4.67 3.51 0.66
N ARG A 281 4.12 2.30 0.62
CA ARG A 281 2.79 2.08 0.05
C ARG A 281 1.85 3.07 0.75
N ASN A 282 1.32 4.00 -0.03
CA ASN A 282 0.43 5.09 0.35
C ASN A 282 1.16 6.22 1.11
N ILE A 283 1.71 7.16 0.33
CA ILE A 283 2.14 8.47 0.82
C ILE A 283 0.94 9.40 0.71
N THR A 284 0.60 10.10 1.79
CA THR A 284 -0.43 11.16 1.78
C THR A 284 0.24 12.46 2.21
N LEU A 285 0.10 13.49 1.38
CA LEU A 285 0.48 14.84 1.76
C LEU A 285 -0.58 15.41 2.67
N VAL A 286 -0.14 15.89 3.84
CA VAL A 286 -1.03 16.51 4.81
C VAL A 286 -0.63 17.97 4.91
N GLN A 287 -1.56 18.87 4.61
CA GLN A 287 -1.39 20.30 4.86
C GLN A 287 -1.39 20.56 6.36
N SER A 288 -0.46 21.37 6.83
CA SER A 288 -0.41 21.80 8.23
C SER A 288 -1.53 22.80 8.54
N GLU A 289 -2.77 22.34 8.75
CA GLU A 289 -3.81 23.16 9.35
C GLU A 289 -4.00 22.81 10.84
N GLN A 290 -3.41 23.67 11.66
CA GLN A 290 -3.85 24.16 12.98
C GLN A 290 -4.41 23.14 13.98
N PHE A 291 -3.51 22.58 14.80
CA PHE A 291 -3.86 22.24 16.18
C PHE A 291 -4.01 23.55 16.97
N PHE A 292 -5.25 23.98 17.18
CA PHE A 292 -5.64 24.81 18.31
C PHE A 292 -6.78 24.13 19.06
#